data_AF-R7NGT3-F1
#
_entry.id   AF-R7NGT3-F1
#
_cell.length_a   1.000
_cell.length_b   1.000
_cell.length_c   1.000
_cell.angle_alpha   90.00
_cell.angle_beta   90.00
_cell.angle_gamma   90.00
#
_symmetry.space_group_name_H-M   'P 1'
#
loop_
_entity.id
_entity.type
_entity.pdbx_description
1 polymer ?
#
loop_
_entity_poly.entity_id
_entity_poly.type
_entity_poly.pdbx_seq_one_letter_code
_entity_poly.pdbx_strand_id
1 'polypeptide(L)' 'MNTIDKKSLENAKRLFSSGDIDHIEIGTTKGLQQIHKYLFDGLYDFAGNIRKENISKGNFRFGNSLYLDDMLKKN' A
#
# COMPACT_ATOMS: atom_id res chain seq x y z
N MET A 1 0.56 3.10 -20.40
CA MET A 1 0.14 3.18 -18.98
C MET A 1 -1.14 2.36 -18.83
N ASN A 2 -1.12 1.34 -17.97
CA ASN A 2 -2.27 0.44 -17.78
C ASN A 2 -3.47 1.23 -17.22
N THR A 3 -4.70 0.76 -17.47
CA THR A 3 -5.94 1.34 -16.96
C THR A 3 -5.92 1.43 -15.43
N ILE A 4 -5.35 0.43 -14.74
CA ILE A 4 -5.18 0.45 -13.28
C ILE A 4 -4.27 1.61 -12.87
N ASP A 5 -3.08 1.73 -13.46
CA ASP A 5 -2.11 2.79 -13.13
C ASP A 5 -2.70 4.19 -13.33
N LYS A 6 -3.46 4.38 -14.42
CA LYS A 6 -4.13 5.67 -14.70
C LYS A 6 -5.15 6.00 -13.61
N LYS A 7 -5.99 5.04 -13.21
CA LYS A 7 -6.99 5.24 -12.14
C LYS A 7 -6.33 5.47 -10.78
N SER A 8 -5.29 4.72 -10.44
CA SER A 8 -4.57 4.92 -9.18
C SER A 8 -3.85 6.27 -9.13
N LEU A 9 -3.40 6.79 -10.27
CA LEU A 9 -2.84 8.15 -10.36
C LEU A 9 -3.92 9.22 -10.08
N GLU A 10 -5.13 9.07 -10.62
CA GLU A 10 -6.23 10.00 -10.30
C GLU A 10 -6.65 9.90 -8.83
N ASN A 11 -6.65 8.69 -8.23
CA ASN A 11 -6.84 8.51 -6.80
C ASN A 11 -5.75 9.21 -5.98
N ALA A 12 -4.48 9.13 -6.41
CA ALA A 12 -3.38 9.83 -5.75
C ALA A 12 -3.58 11.34 -5.79
N LYS A 13 -3.96 11.91 -6.94
CA LYS A 13 -4.27 13.35 -7.03
C LYS A 13 -5.41 13.72 -6.08
N ARG A 14 -6.47 12.91 -6.06
CA ARG A 14 -7.63 13.11 -5.18
C ARG A 14 -7.25 13.11 -3.71
N LEU A 15 -6.41 12.17 -3.27
CA LEU A 15 -5.89 12.06 -1.90
C LEU A 15 -5.30 13.39 -1.38
N PHE A 16 -4.57 14.11 -2.22
CA PHE A 16 -4.02 15.41 -1.87
C PHE A 16 -5.04 16.54 -2.02
N SER A 17 -5.80 16.58 -3.13
CA SER A 17 -6.73 17.68 -3.38
C SER A 17 -7.93 17.71 -2.42
N SER A 18 -8.31 16.59 -1.83
CA SER A 18 -9.39 16.51 -0.83
C SER A 18 -8.93 16.83 0.59
N GLY A 19 -7.63 16.83 0.87
CA GLY A 19 -7.09 16.90 2.24
C GLY A 19 -7.18 15.57 3.01
N ASP A 20 -7.60 14.47 2.37
CA ASP A 20 -7.65 13.15 3.03
C ASP A 20 -6.26 12.69 3.48
N ILE A 21 -5.20 13.17 2.82
CA ILE A 21 -3.80 12.90 3.20
C ILE A 21 -3.48 13.32 4.64
N ASP A 22 -4.10 14.40 5.15
CA ASP A 22 -3.85 14.92 6.50
C ASP A 22 -4.47 14.04 7.60
N HIS A 23 -5.33 13.09 7.22
CA HIS A 23 -6.00 12.16 8.12
C HIS A 23 -5.34 10.77 8.17
N ILE A 24 -4.28 10.57 7.38
CA ILE A 24 -3.51 9.32 7.36
C ILE A 24 -2.54 9.28 8.54
N GLU A 25 -2.44 8.10 9.18
CA GLU A 25 -1.54 7.89 10.31
C GLU A 25 -0.07 8.03 9.89
N ILE A 26 0.68 8.91 10.55
CA ILE A 26 2.06 9.22 10.14
C ILE A 26 3.03 8.19 10.70
N GLY A 27 3.88 7.64 9.82
CA GLY A 27 5.03 6.82 10.23
C GLY A 27 4.69 5.39 10.66
N THR A 28 3.45 4.93 10.45
CA THR A 28 3.03 3.59 10.88
C THR A 28 2.68 2.68 9.71
N THR A 29 2.72 1.37 9.95
CA THR A 29 2.24 0.35 8.99
C THR A 29 0.79 0.59 8.59
N LYS A 30 -0.06 0.99 9.55
CA LYS A 30 -1.47 1.30 9.29
C LYS A 30 -1.62 2.51 8.36
N GLY A 31 -0.80 3.56 8.55
CA GLY A 31 -0.72 4.69 7.62
C GLY A 31 -0.40 4.27 6.19
N LEU A 32 0.61 3.42 6.03
CA LEU A 32 0.98 2.88 4.71
C LEU A 32 -0.14 2.03 4.10
N GLN A 33 -0.85 1.22 4.90
CA GLN A 33 -2.02 0.48 4.45
C GLN A 33 -3.18 1.41 4.03
N GLN A 34 -3.41 2.52 4.73
CA GLN A 34 -4.41 3.53 4.36
C GLN A 34 -4.07 4.16 3.00
N ILE A 35 -2.80 4.52 2.77
CA ILE A 35 -2.34 5.03 1.47
C ILE A 35 -2.58 3.98 0.38
N HIS A 36 -2.11 2.74 0.61
CA HIS A 36 -2.26 1.66 -0.37
C HIS A 36 -3.74 1.38 -0.68
N LYS A 37 -4.61 1.40 0.33
CA LYS A 37 -6.05 1.28 0.13
C LYS A 37 -6.57 2.45 -0.70
N TYR A 38 -6.30 3.70 -0.32
CA TYR A 38 -6.81 4.87 -1.04
C TYR A 38 -6.45 4.86 -2.54
N LEU A 39 -5.22 4.47 -2.86
CA LEU A 39 -4.74 4.42 -4.25
C LEU A 39 -5.39 3.31 -5.07
N PHE A 40 -5.63 2.15 -4.46
CA PHE A 40 -5.94 0.91 -5.19
C PHE A 40 -7.29 0.28 -4.84
N ASP A 41 -8.12 0.91 -4.01
CA ASP A 41 -9.44 0.40 -3.66
C ASP A 41 -10.30 0.19 -4.91
N GLY A 42 -10.89 -1.00 -5.05
CA GLY A 42 -11.61 -1.41 -6.27
C GLY A 42 -10.74 -1.61 -7.52
N LEU A 43 -9.41 -1.51 -7.42
CA LEU A 43 -8.46 -1.79 -8.52
C LEU A 43 -7.65 -3.08 -8.26
N TYR A 44 -7.32 -3.36 -7.00
CA TYR A 44 -6.73 -4.61 -6.56
C TYR A 44 -7.51 -5.18 -5.38
N ASP A 45 -7.81 -6.48 -5.41
CA ASP A 45 -8.51 -7.18 -4.31
C ASP A 45 -7.72 -7.15 -2.99
N PHE A 46 -6.42 -6.88 -3.07
CA PHE A 46 -5.51 -6.79 -1.93
C PHE A 46 -5.19 -5.34 -1.51
N ALA A 47 -5.94 -4.35 -1.98
CA ALA A 47 -5.76 -2.95 -1.58
C ALA A 47 -5.80 -2.80 -0.04
N GLY A 48 -4.77 -2.17 0.51
CA GLY A 48 -4.55 -2.05 1.96
C GLY A 48 -4.10 -3.30 2.73
N ASN A 49 -3.96 -4.48 2.10
CA ASN A 49 -3.65 -5.73 2.83
C ASN A 49 -2.14 -6.01 2.90
N ILE A 50 -1.69 -6.58 4.04
CA ILE A 50 -0.35 -7.16 4.14
C ILE A 50 -0.34 -8.49 3.39
N ARG A 51 0.60 -8.65 2.46
CA ARG A 51 0.70 -9.86 1.64
C ARG A 51 0.99 -11.11 2.48
N LYS A 52 0.45 -12.24 2.04
CA LYS A 52 0.72 -13.57 2.60
C LYS A 52 1.67 -14.41 1.74
N GLU A 53 1.91 -13.97 0.51
CA GLU A 53 2.86 -14.59 -0.42
C GLU A 53 4.24 -13.96 -0.35
N ASN A 54 5.27 -14.75 -0.65
CA ASN A 54 6.62 -14.24 -0.86
C ASN A 54 6.73 -13.58 -2.24
N ILE A 55 7.49 -12.49 -2.32
CA ILE A 55 7.77 -11.79 -3.59
C ILE A 55 9.27 -11.54 -3.74
N SER A 56 9.73 -11.55 -4.98
CA SER A 56 11.11 -11.27 -5.38
C SER A 56 11.12 -10.39 -6.64
N LYS A 57 12.24 -9.70 -6.87
CA LYS A 57 12.50 -8.98 -8.11
C LYS A 57 13.97 -9.16 -8.48
N GLY A 58 14.24 -9.81 -9.61
CA GLY A 58 15.58 -10.30 -9.92
C GLY A 58 16.06 -11.28 -8.85
N ASN A 59 17.31 -11.11 -8.39
CA ASN A 59 17.91 -11.96 -7.36
C ASN A 59 17.62 -11.49 -5.90
N PHE A 60 16.77 -10.48 -5.72
CA PHE A 60 16.43 -9.96 -4.39
C PHE A 60 15.07 -10.46 -3.91
N ARG A 61 15.02 -10.98 -2.67
CA ARG A 61 13.78 -11.38 -1.98
C ARG A 61 13.42 -10.35 -0.93
N PHE A 62 12.17 -9.87 -0.96
CA PHE A 62 11.64 -8.99 0.08
C PHE A 62 11.38 -9.76 1.39
N GLY A 63 11.03 -9.07 2.49
CA GLY A 63 10.81 -9.69 3.81
C GLY A 63 9.92 -10.93 3.74
N ASN A 64 10.30 -12.03 4.39
CA ASN A 64 9.53 -13.28 4.26
C ASN A 64 8.11 -13.09 4.79
N SER A 65 7.08 -13.46 4.01
CA SER A 65 5.68 -13.27 4.40
C SER A 65 5.33 -13.96 5.72
N LEU A 66 6.00 -15.06 6.05
CA LEU A 66 5.81 -15.80 7.30
C LEU A 66 6.08 -14.95 8.55
N TYR A 67 7.02 -14.01 8.48
CA TYR A 67 7.42 -13.15 9.62
C TYR A 67 7.12 -11.67 9.36
N LEU A 68 6.43 -11.36 8.26
CA LEU A 68 6.24 -9.97 7.81
C LEU A 68 5.40 -9.17 8.81
N ASP A 69 4.34 -9.76 9.34
CA ASP A 69 3.49 -9.10 10.34
C ASP A 69 4.30 -8.72 11.60
N ASP A 70 5.26 -9.55 12.02
CA ASP A 70 6.12 -9.25 13.18
C ASP A 70 7.20 -8.22 12.85
N MET A 71 7.77 -8.26 11.64
CA MET A 71 8.71 -7.25 11.17
C MET A 71 8.08 -5.84 11.11
N LEU A 72 6.78 -5.76 10.83
CA LEU A 72 6.02 -4.52 10.69
C LEU A 72 5.52 -3.93 12.02
N LYS A 73 5.59 -4.68 13.13
CA LYS A 73 5.20 -4.20 14.47
C LYS A 73 6.27 -3.33 15.14
N LYS A 74 7.35 -2.97 14.44
CA LYS A 74 8.51 -2.32 15.06
C LYS A 74 8.39 -0.79 15.10
N ASN A 75 8.38 -0.30 16.34
CA ASN A 75 8.56 1.07 16.86
C ASN A 75 7.28 1.88 17.07
#